data_AF-A0A953J5Y2-F1
#
_entry.id   AF-A0A953J5Y2-F1
#
_cell.length_a   1.000
_cell.length_b   1.000
_cell.length_c   1.000
_cell.angle_alpha   90.00
_cell.angle_beta   90.00
_cell.angle_gamma   90.00
#
_symmetry.space_group_name_H-M   'P 1'
#
loop_
_entity.id
_entity.type
_entity.pdbx_description
1 polymer ?
#
loop_
_entity_poly.entity_id
_entity_poly.type
_entity_poly.pdbx_seq_one_letter_code
_entity_poly.pdbx_strand_id
1 'polypeptide(L)'
;MELEKSTLEDTAVVAYLALRGHRFKPVKKYDGRIAFEVEGDIAHSLQEIYDNKPCPILDYIKSLKTVRGAIFSLKQAGGRQ
;
A
#
# COMPACT_ATOMS: atom_id res chain seq x y z
N MET A 1 -14.15 4.05 17.33
CA MET A 1 -14.51 3.81 15.91
C MET A 1 -13.40 2.97 15.34
N GLU A 2 -13.68 1.73 14.97
CA GLU A 2 -12.70 0.92 14.23
C GLU A 2 -12.54 1.55 12.85
N LEU A 3 -11.30 1.90 12.48
CA LEU A 3 -11.00 2.30 11.12
C LEU A 3 -11.16 1.07 10.24
N GLU A 4 -11.94 1.19 9.18
CA GLU A 4 -12.05 0.15 8.15
C GLU A 4 -10.66 -0.22 7.64
N LYS A 5 -10.41 -1.52 7.43
CA LYS A 5 -9.12 -2.03 6.95
C LYS A 5 -9.33 -2.88 5.73
N SER A 6 -8.65 -2.52 4.66
CA SER A 6 -8.60 -3.29 3.42
C SER A 6 -7.26 -3.97 3.27
N THR A 7 -7.25 -5.25 2.87
CA THR A 7 -6.03 -5.98 2.56
C THR A 7 -5.81 -6.04 1.06
N LEU A 8 -4.68 -5.50 0.61
CA LEU A 8 -4.31 -5.44 -0.81
C LEU A 8 -2.96 -6.12 -1.05
N GLU A 9 -2.80 -6.76 -2.22
CA GLU A 9 -1.52 -7.37 -2.63
C GLU A 9 -0.80 -6.55 -3.70
N ASP A 10 -1.54 -5.72 -4.45
CA ASP A 10 -1.00 -4.93 -5.53
C ASP A 10 -0.24 -3.70 -5.00
N THR A 11 1.08 -3.71 -5.21
CA THR A 11 1.98 -2.64 -4.78
C THR A 11 1.74 -1.33 -5.54
N ALA A 12 1.31 -1.37 -6.80
CA ALA A 12 1.01 -0.19 -7.60
C ALA A 12 -0.25 0.51 -7.08
N VAL A 13 -1.29 -0.27 -6.78
CA VAL A 13 -2.54 0.24 -6.17
C VAL A 13 -2.25 0.84 -4.80
N VAL A 14 -1.50 0.14 -3.93
CA VAL A 14 -1.15 0.65 -2.60
C VAL A 14 -0.30 1.92 -2.70
N ALA A 15 0.60 2.04 -3.68
CA ALA A 15 1.36 3.26 -3.91
C ALA A 15 0.46 4.44 -4.31
N TYR A 16 -0.58 4.21 -5.11
CA TYR A 16 -1.57 5.23 -5.43
C TYR A 16 -2.38 5.64 -4.20
N LEU A 17 -2.83 4.67 -3.39
CA LEU A 17 -3.56 4.94 -2.16
C LEU A 17 -2.70 5.75 -1.17
N ALA A 18 -1.43 5.39 -1.01
CA ALA A 18 -0.48 6.14 -0.19
C ALA A 18 -0.26 7.57 -0.71
N LEU A 19 -0.24 7.78 -2.03
CA LEU A 19 -0.20 9.12 -2.64
C LEU A 19 -1.46 9.94 -2.30
N ARG A 20 -2.61 9.29 -2.14
CA ARG A 20 -3.88 9.91 -1.71
C ARG A 20 -4.00 10.07 -0.19
N GLY A 21 -2.95 9.76 0.57
CA GLY A 21 -2.88 9.97 2.01
C GLY A 21 -3.34 8.78 2.85
N HIS A 22 -3.66 7.64 2.23
CA HIS A 22 -4.01 6.43 2.97
C HIS A 22 -2.79 5.85 3.65
N ARG A 23 -2.92 5.53 4.94
CA ARG A 23 -1.86 4.84 5.69
C ARG A 23 -1.87 3.36 5.31
N PHE A 24 -0.68 2.78 5.18
CA PHE A 24 -0.54 1.36 4.90
C PHE A 24 0.50 0.70 5.79
N LYS A 25 0.33 -0.60 6.02
CA LYS A 25 1.27 -1.45 6.75
C LYS A 25 1.51 -2.75 5.98
N PRO A 26 2.76 -3.10 5.65
CA PRO A 26 3.06 -4.40 5.06
C PRO A 26 2.86 -5.51 6.10
N VAL A 27 2.22 -6.60 5.69
CA VAL A 27 1.98 -7.79 6.51
C VAL A 27 2.42 -9.03 5.74
N LYS A 28 3.00 -9.99 6.47
CA LYS A 28 3.36 -11.30 5.90
C LYS A 28 2.18 -12.24 6.09
N LYS A 29 1.65 -12.78 5.00
CA LYS A 29 0.61 -13.80 5.00
C LYS A 29 1.19 -15.17 5.39
N TYR A 30 0.31 -16.10 5.77
CA TYR A 30 0.68 -17.47 6.17
C TYR A 30 1.39 -18.24 5.05
N ASP A 31 1.12 -17.92 3.79
CA ASP A 31 1.77 -18.50 2.61
C ASP A 31 3.14 -17.87 2.28
N GLY A 32 3.62 -16.95 3.13
CA GLY A 32 4.88 -16.25 2.96
C GLY A 32 4.83 -15.07 1.99
N ARG A 33 3.67 -14.78 1.37
CA ARG A 33 3.48 -13.60 0.52
C ARG A 33 3.34 -12.34 1.36
N ILE A 34 3.52 -11.19 0.71
CA ILE A 34 3.37 -9.88 1.33
C ILE A 34 2.04 -9.30 0.87
N ALA A 35 1.27 -8.80 1.82
CA ALA A 35 0.11 -7.98 1.58
C ALA A 35 0.24 -6.66 2.34
N PHE A 36 -0.70 -5.75 2.13
CA PHE A 36 -0.72 -4.44 2.77
C PHE A 36 -2.09 -4.24 3.40
N GLU A 37 -2.10 -3.96 4.70
CA GLU A 37 -3.27 -3.43 5.38
C GLU A 37 -3.31 -1.92 5.11
N VAL A 38 -4.38 -1.44 4.49
CA VAL A 38 -4.62 -0.02 4.25
C VAL A 38 -5.75 0.46 5.16
N GLU A 39 -5.53 1.57 5.85
CA GLU A 39 -6.47 2.13 6.81
C GLU A 39 -7.41 3.16 6.17
N GLY A 40 -8.69 3.07 6.52
CA GLY A 40 -9.73 4.01 6.12
C GLY A 40 -10.59 3.51 4.96
N ASP A 41 -11.54 4.35 4.56
CA ASP A 41 -12.37 4.13 3.36
C ASP A 41 -11.54 4.44 2.11
N ILE A 42 -11.18 3.39 1.38
CA ILE A 42 -10.40 3.48 0.15
C ILE A 42 -11.25 3.50 -1.13
N ALA A 43 -12.57 3.35 -1.03
CA ALA A 43 -13.44 3.14 -2.19
C ALA A 43 -13.36 4.29 -3.19
N HIS A 44 -13.39 5.53 -2.69
CA HIS A 44 -13.26 6.71 -3.53
C HIS A 44 -11.91 6.73 -4.27
N SER A 45 -10.79 6.49 -3.58
CA SER A 45 -9.47 6.49 -4.21
C SER A 45 -9.25 5.31 -5.16
N LEU A 46 -9.90 4.16 -4.93
CA LEU A 46 -9.92 3.06 -5.88
C LEU A 46 -10.70 3.44 -7.14
N GLN A 47 -11.85 4.12 -6.99
CA GLN A 47 -12.63 4.61 -8.14
C GLN A 47 -11.81 5.57 -9.01
N GLU A 48 -11.01 6.45 -8.41
CA GLU A 48 -10.12 7.35 -9.16
C GLU A 48 -9.12 6.62 -10.06
N ILE A 49 -8.70 5.41 -9.68
CA ILE A 49 -7.83 4.56 -10.52
C ILE A 49 -8.60 4.06 -11.74
N TYR A 50 -9.83 3.56 -11.54
CA TYR A 50 -10.69 3.09 -12.63
C TYR A 50 -11.10 4.21 -13.58
N ASP A 51 -11.29 5.41 -13.05
CA ASP A 51 -11.58 6.62 -13.82
C ASP A 51 -10.35 7.19 -14.54
N ASN A 52 -9.18 6.55 -14.41
CA ASN A 52 -7.91 6.99 -14.96
C ASN A 52 -7.56 8.43 -14.58
N LYS A 53 -7.82 8.80 -13.32
CA LYS A 53 -7.59 10.15 -12.83
C LYS A 53 -6.10 10.49 -12.87
N PRO A 54 -5.70 11.63 -13.47
CA PRO A 54 -4.30 12.00 -13.58
C PRO A 54 -3.65 12.19 -12.20
N CYS A 55 -2.37 11.83 -12.11
CA CYS A 55 -1.54 12.09 -10.93
C CYS A 55 -0.12 12.51 -11.35
N PRO A 56 0.59 13.29 -10.51
CA PRO A 56 1.97 13.66 -10.78
C PRO A 56 2.86 12.42 -10.75
N ILE A 57 3.45 12.06 -11.89
CA ILE A 57 4.23 10.82 -12.03
C ILE A 57 5.40 10.73 -11.05
N LEU A 58 6.06 11.86 -10.75
CA LEU A 58 7.17 11.88 -9.79
C LEU A 58 6.71 11.56 -8.37
N ASP A 59 5.52 12.00 -7.97
CA ASP A 59 5.00 11.74 -6.63
C ASP A 59 4.49 10.31 -6.51
N TYR A 60 3.88 9.78 -7.58
CA TYR A 60 3.58 8.35 -7.66
C TYR A 60 4.85 7.49 -7.54
N ILE A 61 5.92 7.83 -8.27
CA ILE A 61 7.21 7.11 -8.20
C ILE A 61 7.80 7.17 -6.79
N LYS A 62 7.76 8.33 -6.12
CA LYS A 62 8.20 8.47 -4.72
C LYS A 62 7.39 7.54 -3.81
N SER A 63 6.07 7.57 -3.93
CA SER A 63 5.16 6.71 -3.17
C SER A 63 5.47 5.22 -3.40
N LEU A 64 5.63 4.81 -4.65
CA LEU A 64 5.97 3.44 -5.03
C LEU A 64 7.29 2.98 -4.42
N LYS A 65 8.31 3.84 -4.40
CA LYS A 65 9.59 3.56 -3.74
C LYS A 65 9.41 3.38 -2.23
N THR A 66 8.58 4.20 -1.59
CA THR A 66 8.24 4.06 -0.16
C THR A 66 7.56 2.72 0.13
N VAL A 67 6.55 2.33 -0.65
CA VAL A 67 5.86 1.04 -0.47
C VAL A 67 6.83 -0.13 -0.63
N ARG A 68 7.65 -0.12 -1.70
CA ARG A 68 8.66 -1.16 -1.93
C ARG A 68 9.69 -1.22 -0.81
N GLY A 69 10.14 -0.07 -0.29
CA GLY A 69 11.03 0.03 0.85
C GLY A 69 10.47 -0.65 2.10
N ALA A 70 9.18 -0.47 2.38
CA ALA A 70 8.50 -1.09 3.51
C ALA A 70 8.50 -2.63 3.44
N ILE A 71 8.43 -3.22 2.25
CA ILE A 71 8.57 -4.67 2.05
C ILE A 71 9.96 -5.16 2.49
N PHE A 72 11.02 -4.42 2.13
CA PHE A 72 12.39 -4.79 2.50
C PHE A 72 12.61 -4.69 4.01
N SER A 73 12.04 -3.67 4.66
CA SER A 73 12.08 -3.54 6.13
C SER A 73 11.38 -4.71 6.81
N LEU A 74 10.25 -5.19 6.28
CA LEU A 74 9.55 -6.36 6.81
C LEU A 74 10.39 -7.64 6.68
N LYS A 75 11.09 -7.82 5.55
CA LYS A 75 11.99 -8.97 5.34
C LYS A 75 13.18 -8.98 6.32
N GLN A 76 13.76 -7.82 6.62
CA GLN A 76 14.86 -7.72 7.60
C GLN A 76 14.40 -8.00 9.02
N ALA A 77 13.19 -7.56 9.40
CA ALA A 77 12.62 -7.82 10.72
C ALA A 77 12.34 -9.32 10.96
N GLY A 78 12.01 -10.09 9.92
CA GLY A 78 11.82 -11.54 9.99
C GLY A 78 13.08 -12.38 9.76
N GLY A 79 14.26 -11.76 9.58
CA GLY A 79 15.52 -12.42 9.22
C GLY A 79 16.54 -12.57 10.37
N ARG A 80 16.14 -12.27 11.62
CA ARG A 80 16.92 -12.58 12.83
C ARG A 80 16.11 -13.53 13.72
N GLN A 81 16.06 -14.79 13.34
CA GLN A 81 15.79 -15.92 14.22
C GLN A 81 16.69 -17.07 13.82
#